data_AF-A0A2V7IXI1-F1
#
_entry.id   AF-A0A2V7IXI1-F1
#
_cell.length_a   1.000
_cell.length_b   1.000
_cell.length_c   1.000
_cell.angle_alpha   90.00
_cell.angle_beta   90.00
_cell.angle_gamma   90.00
#
_symmetry.space_group_name_H-M   'P 1'
#
loop_
_entity.id
_entity.type
_entity.pdbx_description
1 polymer ?
#
loop_
_entity_poly.entity_id
_entity_poly.type
_entity_poly.pdbx_seq_one_letter_code
_entity_poly.pdbx_strand_id
1 'polypeptide(L)'
;MSALKGRALAAYLIVCVVWGSTYLAIRVGVGVLPPFLFAGLRFLVAGALLAALALALGDRLPRRSADWKTLSIVGVLLLGGGNAFVVWAEQYTTSGMASLFVVTVALWMAFFDAIIPGGTGELNWRVVLGLVVGFIG
;
A
#
# COMPACT_ATOMS: atom_id res chain seq x y z
N MET A 1 -19.22 -4.08 20.56
CA MET A 1 -18.56 -4.61 19.34
C MET A 1 -19.17 -4.15 18.01
N SER A 2 -20.41 -3.62 17.95
CA SER A 2 -21.04 -3.10 16.71
C SER A 2 -20.48 -1.74 16.25
N ALA A 3 -20.06 -0.87 17.17
CA ALA A 3 -19.51 0.45 16.85
C ALA A 3 -18.17 0.41 16.09
N LEU A 4 -17.37 -0.67 16.26
CA LEU A 4 -16.15 -0.88 15.48
C LEU A 4 -16.46 -1.16 14.00
N LYS A 5 -17.59 -1.82 13.69
CA LYS A 5 -17.96 -2.18 12.31
C LYS A 5 -18.25 -0.97 11.44
N GLY A 6 -18.94 0.04 11.98
CA GLY A 6 -19.25 1.29 11.26
C GLY A 6 -18.00 2.13 10.98
N ARG A 7 -17.11 2.26 11.98
CA ARG A 7 -15.84 2.99 11.81
C ARG A 7 -14.88 2.27 10.86
N ALA A 8 -14.80 0.94 10.95
CA ALA A 8 -13.99 0.14 10.03
C ALA A 8 -14.51 0.23 8.58
N LEU A 9 -15.83 0.20 8.38
CA LEU A 9 -16.43 0.38 7.06
C LEU A 9 -16.16 1.78 6.49
N ALA A 10 -16.31 2.82 7.32
CA ALA A 10 -16.00 4.19 6.90
C ALA A 10 -14.51 4.34 6.54
N ALA A 11 -13.61 3.80 7.36
CA ALA A 11 -12.18 3.79 7.06
C ALA A 11 -11.88 3.03 5.76
N TYR A 12 -12.52 1.88 5.54
CA TYR A 12 -12.39 1.11 4.31
C TYR A 12 -12.82 1.90 3.08
N LEU A 13 -14.01 2.53 3.11
CA LEU A 13 -14.51 3.35 2.01
C LEU A 13 -13.58 4.54 1.72
N ILE A 14 -13.07 5.20 2.76
CA ILE A 14 -12.11 6.29 2.59
C ILE A 14 -10.84 5.77 1.90
N VAL A 15 -10.31 4.63 2.33
CA VAL A 15 -9.14 4.02 1.69
C VAL A 15 -9.43 3.66 0.24
N CYS A 16 -10.59 3.07 -0.08
CA CYS A 16 -10.98 2.77 -1.45
C CYS A 16 -10.98 4.02 -2.35
N VAL A 17 -11.54 5.13 -1.87
CA VAL A 17 -11.58 6.39 -2.63
C VAL A 17 -10.18 7.02 -2.74
N VAL A 18 -9.43 7.09 -1.63
CA VAL A 18 -8.11 7.70 -1.60
C VAL A 18 -7.12 6.90 -2.45
N TRP A 19 -7.10 5.57 -2.34
CA TRP A 19 -6.21 4.74 -3.16
C TRP A 19 -6.64 4.68 -4.62
N GLY A 20 -7.96 4.60 -4.91
CA GLY A 20 -8.46 4.67 -6.28
C GLY A 20 -8.08 5.97 -6.99
N SER A 21 -8.25 7.11 -6.30
CA SER A 21 -7.83 8.42 -6.82
C SER A 21 -6.32 8.57 -6.94
N THR A 22 -5.54 7.82 -6.15
CA THR A 22 -4.08 7.84 -6.23
C THR A 22 -3.58 7.27 -7.56
N TYR A 23 -4.15 6.14 -8.03
CA TYR A 23 -3.81 5.60 -9.36
C TYR A 23 -4.18 6.54 -10.50
N LEU A 24 -5.33 7.23 -10.38
CA LEU A 24 -5.68 8.26 -11.36
C LEU A 24 -4.69 9.43 -11.34
N ALA A 25 -4.30 9.90 -10.15
CA ALA A 25 -3.34 10.99 -9.98
C ALA A 25 -1.93 10.61 -10.47
N ILE A 26 -1.50 9.36 -10.27
CA ILE A 26 -0.22 8.85 -10.78
C ILE A 26 -0.26 8.87 -12.32
N ARG A 27 -1.29 8.31 -12.95
CA ARG A 27 -1.42 8.33 -14.41
C ARG A 27 -1.35 9.74 -15.00
N VAL A 28 -1.99 10.72 -14.36
CA VAL A 28 -1.91 12.13 -14.76
C VAL A 28 -0.51 12.71 -14.51
N GLY A 29 0.08 12.45 -13.35
CA GLY A 29 1.39 12.98 -12.95
C GLY A 29 2.56 12.46 -13.79
N VAL A 30 2.52 11.18 -14.17
CA VAL A 30 3.54 10.54 -15.03
C VAL A 30 3.47 11.04 -16.47
N GLY A 31 2.36 11.66 -16.88
CA GLY A 31 2.28 12.39 -18.15
C GLY A 31 3.09 13.70 -18.16
N VAL A 32 3.47 14.23 -17.00
CA VAL A 32 4.16 15.51 -16.84
C VAL A 32 5.61 15.34 -16.37
N LEU A 33 5.88 14.37 -15.49
CA LEU A 33 7.21 14.10 -14.95
C LEU A 33 7.62 12.63 -15.17
N PRO A 34 8.94 12.33 -15.23
CA PRO A 34 9.42 10.95 -15.21
C PRO A 34 8.88 10.19 -14.00
N PRO A 35 8.46 8.92 -14.16
CA PRO A 35 7.68 8.15 -13.18
C PRO A 35 8.40 7.99 -11.85
N PHE A 36 9.67 7.62 -11.91
CA PHE A 36 10.51 7.45 -10.72
C PHE A 36 10.78 8.76 -9.99
N LEU A 37 10.87 9.88 -10.72
CA LEU A 37 11.06 11.19 -10.13
C LEU A 37 9.79 11.65 -9.41
N PHE A 38 8.63 11.46 -10.03
CA PHE A 38 7.33 11.77 -9.45
C PHE A 38 7.07 10.94 -8.18
N ALA A 39 7.26 9.63 -8.25
CA ALA A 39 7.12 8.74 -7.10
C ALA A 39 8.13 9.09 -5.99
N GLY A 40 9.40 9.32 -6.37
CA GLY A 40 10.47 9.67 -5.44
C GLY A 40 10.19 10.96 -4.69
N LEU A 41 9.81 12.04 -5.39
CA LEU A 41 9.44 13.31 -4.76
C LEU A 41 8.24 13.16 -3.84
N ARG A 42 7.19 12.44 -4.27
CA ARG A 42 5.99 12.20 -3.46
C ARG A 42 6.33 11.53 -2.13
N PHE A 43 7.14 10.47 -2.17
CA PHE A 43 7.53 9.75 -0.96
C PHE A 43 8.57 10.47 -0.12
N LEU A 44 9.44 11.26 -0.73
CA LEU A 44 10.41 12.09 -0.02
C LEU A 44 9.72 13.21 0.75
N VAL A 45 8.75 13.90 0.12
CA VAL A 45 7.94 14.92 0.79
C VAL A 45 7.09 14.30 1.90
N ALA A 46 6.42 13.18 1.64
CA ALA A 46 5.63 12.48 2.66
C ALA A 46 6.50 12.01 3.85
N GLY A 47 7.67 11.44 3.56
CA GLY A 47 8.62 10.99 4.57
C GLY A 47 9.18 12.15 5.41
N ALA A 48 9.52 13.27 4.78
CA ALA A 48 9.99 14.46 5.49
C ALA A 48 8.90 15.06 6.38
N LEU A 49 7.65 15.15 5.90
CA LEU A 49 6.52 15.63 6.69
C LEU A 49 6.24 14.72 7.88
N LEU A 50 6.22 13.40 7.68
CA LEU A 50 6.03 12.44 8.77
C LEU A 50 7.17 12.48 9.78
N ALA A 51 8.42 12.63 9.33
CA ALA A 51 9.57 12.78 10.21
C ALA A 51 9.49 14.08 11.02
N ALA A 52 9.14 15.20 10.38
CA ALA A 52 8.95 16.48 11.06
C ALA A 52 7.81 16.43 12.07
N LEU A 53 6.70 15.78 11.72
CA LEU A 53 5.56 15.57 12.61
C LEU A 53 5.95 14.69 13.80
N ALA A 54 6.63 13.56 13.58
CA ALA A 54 7.10 12.69 14.65
C ALA A 54 8.02 13.44 15.63
N LEU A 55 8.94 14.25 15.11
CA LEU A 55 9.79 15.12 15.93
C LEU A 55 8.97 16.16 16.71
N ALA A 56 7.94 16.75 16.09
CA ALA A 56 7.06 17.72 16.74
C ALA A 56 6.17 17.10 17.83
N LEU A 57 5.76 15.83 17.70
CA LEU A 57 5.05 15.08 18.73
C LEU A 57 5.97 14.57 19.85
N GLY A 58 7.30 14.74 19.72
CA GLY A 58 8.28 14.25 20.68
C GLY A 58 8.58 12.75 20.58
N ASP A 59 8.17 12.11 19.48
CA ASP A 59 8.51 10.71 19.22
C ASP A 59 10.01 10.56 19.02
N ARG A 60 10.56 9.51 19.63
CA ARG A 60 11.99 9.21 19.50
C ARG A 60 12.22 8.49 18.18
N LEU A 61 13.01 9.12 17.31
CA LEU A 61 13.59 8.45 16.14
C LEU A 61 14.26 7.12 16.54
N PRO A 62 14.31 6.12 15.64
CA PRO A 62 14.87 4.82 15.96
C PRO A 62 16.30 4.98 16.51
N ARG A 63 16.56 4.46 17.72
CA ARG A 63 17.85 4.65 18.41
C ARG A 63 18.87 3.57 18.05
N ARG A 64 18.44 2.44 17.49
CA ARG A 64 19.32 1.34 17.08
C ARG A 64 19.54 1.35 15.57
N SER A 65 20.78 1.15 15.15
CA SER A 65 21.15 0.97 13.73
C SER A 65 20.44 -0.21 13.07
N ALA A 66 20.07 -1.23 13.85
CA ALA A 66 19.28 -2.37 13.39
C ALA A 66 17.87 -1.94 12.92
N ASP A 67 17.22 -1.04 13.65
CA ASP A 67 15.88 -0.54 13.31
C ASP A 67 15.92 0.28 12.02
N TRP A 68 16.96 1.10 11.85
CA TRP A 68 17.20 1.83 10.61
C TRP A 68 17.41 0.92 9.42
N LYS A 69 18.13 -0.20 9.57
CA LYS A 69 18.29 -1.19 8.50
C LYS A 69 16.96 -1.82 8.13
N THR A 70 16.18 -2.28 9.11
CA THR A 70 14.86 -2.90 8.87
C THR A 70 13.92 -1.92 8.19
N LEU A 71 13.82 -0.68 8.69
CA LEU A 71 12.98 0.38 8.11
C LEU A 71 13.42 0.73 6.69
N SER A 72 14.73 0.78 6.42
CA SER A 72 15.25 1.04 5.08
C SER A 72 14.93 -0.11 4.12
N ILE A 73 15.08 -1.36 4.55
CA ILE A 73 14.74 -2.53 3.72
C ILE A 73 13.25 -2.52 3.38
N VAL A 74 12.39 -2.33 4.39
CA VAL A 74 10.93 -2.28 4.20
C VAL A 74 10.55 -1.09 3.30
N GLY A 75 11.11 0.09 3.55
CA GLY A 75 10.86 1.27 2.73
C GLY A 75 11.29 1.07 1.27
N VAL A 76 12.46 0.50 1.03
CA VAL A 76 12.95 0.23 -0.34
C VAL A 76 12.11 -0.82 -1.03
N LEU A 77 11.76 -1.94 -0.39
CA LEU A 77 10.93 -2.97 -1.01
C LEU A 77 9.50 -2.49 -1.26
N LEU A 78 8.90 -1.78 -0.31
CA LEU A 78 7.49 -1.37 -0.39
C LEU A 78 7.28 -0.14 -1.28
N LEU A 79 8.12 0.88 -1.13
CA LEU A 79 8.01 2.15 -1.86
C LEU A 79 8.79 2.09 -3.18
N GLY A 80 10.02 1.60 -3.13
CA GLY A 80 10.89 1.49 -4.32
C GLY A 80 10.53 0.30 -5.20
N GLY A 81 10.30 -0.87 -4.62
CA GLY A 81 9.80 -2.03 -5.36
C GLY A 81 8.33 -1.85 -5.70
N GLY A 82 7.45 -2.10 -4.72
CA GLY A 82 5.99 -2.15 -4.95
C GLY A 82 5.43 -0.91 -5.63
N ASN A 83 5.59 0.27 -5.03
CA ASN A 83 4.98 1.48 -5.59
C ASN A 83 5.67 1.97 -6.86
N ALA A 84 7.00 1.95 -6.95
CA ALA A 84 7.66 2.45 -8.16
C ALA A 84 7.41 1.55 -9.38
N PHE A 85 7.32 0.22 -9.20
CA PHE A 85 6.90 -0.67 -10.30
C PHE A 85 5.47 -0.42 -10.75
N VAL A 86 4.55 -0.09 -9.83
CA VAL A 86 3.18 0.28 -10.21
C VAL A 86 3.16 1.59 -11.01
N VAL A 87 3.88 2.61 -10.55
CA VAL A 87 4.00 3.90 -11.26
C VAL A 87 4.64 3.72 -12.65
N TRP A 88 5.60 2.79 -12.78
CA TRP A 88 6.20 2.44 -14.06
C TRP A 88 5.23 1.66 -14.97
N ALA A 89 4.51 0.67 -14.43
CA ALA A 89 3.50 -0.09 -15.17
C ALA A 89 2.35 0.79 -15.67
N GLU A 90 1.98 1.82 -14.90
CA GLU A 90 1.00 2.84 -15.29
C GLU A 90 1.41 3.69 -16.49
N GLN A 91 2.67 3.62 -16.96
CA GLN A 91 3.02 4.24 -18.24
C GLN A 91 2.43 3.47 -19.41
N TYR A 92 2.43 2.15 -19.32
CA TYR A 92 2.03 1.23 -20.39
C TYR A 92 0.57 0.80 -20.29
N THR A 93 -0.06 1.01 -19.13
CA THR A 93 -1.38 0.49 -18.79
C THR A 93 -2.30 1.60 -18.27
N THR A 94 -3.61 1.49 -18.50
CA THR A 94 -4.60 2.42 -17.95
C THR A 94 -4.75 2.25 -16.44
N SER A 95 -5.13 3.31 -15.72
CA SER A 95 -5.30 3.28 -14.25
C SER A 95 -6.29 2.19 -13.79
N GLY A 96 -7.34 1.90 -14.59
CA GLY A 96 -8.29 0.83 -14.30
C GLY A 96 -7.69 -0.59 -14.39
N MET A 97 -6.83 -0.84 -15.38
CA MET A 97 -6.14 -2.14 -15.49
C MET A 97 -5.06 -2.27 -14.42
N ALA A 98 -4.36 -1.17 -14.08
CA ALA A 98 -3.40 -1.15 -12.98
C ALA A 98 -4.07 -1.48 -11.64
N SER A 99 -5.25 -0.90 -11.34
CA SER A 99 -5.97 -1.20 -10.10
C SER A 99 -6.42 -2.66 -10.03
N LEU A 100 -6.89 -3.24 -11.15
CA LEU A 100 -7.26 -4.66 -11.22
C LEU A 100 -6.07 -5.58 -10.92
N PHE A 101 -4.89 -5.27 -11.46
CA PHE A 101 -3.69 -6.04 -11.14
C PHE A 101 -3.29 -5.89 -9.67
N VAL A 102 -3.44 -4.72 -9.06
CA VAL A 102 -3.10 -4.55 -7.64
C VAL A 102 -4.05 -5.32 -6.72
N VAL A 103 -5.32 -5.55 -7.10
CA VAL A 103 -6.22 -6.42 -6.33
C VAL A 103 -5.67 -7.84 -6.15
N THR A 104 -4.84 -8.33 -7.10
CA THR A 104 -4.16 -9.62 -6.97
C THR A 104 -3.22 -9.69 -5.76
N VAL A 105 -2.77 -8.56 -5.21
CA VAL A 105 -1.96 -8.51 -3.98
C VAL A 105 -2.71 -9.15 -2.82
N ALA A 106 -4.04 -9.05 -2.76
CA ALA A 106 -4.84 -9.72 -1.73
C ALA A 106 -4.74 -11.26 -1.82
N LEU A 107 -4.67 -11.81 -3.04
CA LEU A 107 -4.44 -13.24 -3.26
C LEU A 107 -3.04 -13.64 -2.78
N TRP A 108 -2.02 -12.84 -3.14
CA TRP A 108 -0.65 -13.08 -2.68
C TRP A 108 -0.54 -13.00 -1.15
N MET A 109 -1.20 -12.02 -0.52
CA MET A 109 -1.24 -11.91 0.95
C MET A 109 -1.86 -13.16 1.59
N ALA A 110 -3.00 -13.63 1.09
CA ALA A 110 -3.65 -14.84 1.59
C ALA A 110 -2.80 -16.09 1.37
N PHE A 111 -2.09 -16.17 0.24
CA PHE A 111 -1.17 -17.25 -0.06
C PHE A 111 0.04 -17.29 0.88
N PHE A 112 0.65 -16.14 1.15
CA PHE A 112 1.78 -16.07 2.11
C PHE A 112 1.33 -16.34 3.54
N ASP A 113 0.14 -15.88 3.95
CA ASP A 113 -0.43 -16.17 5.27
C ASP A 113 -0.68 -17.68 5.46
N ALA A 114 -1.04 -18.39 4.39
CA ALA A 114 -1.26 -19.84 4.41
C ALA A 114 0.02 -20.68 4.54
N ILE A 115 1.15 -20.17 4.03
CA ILE A 115 2.40 -20.94 3.89
C ILE A 115 3.38 -20.63 5.02
N ILE A 116 3.35 -19.42 5.58
CA ILE A 116 4.30 -19.00 6.62
C ILE A 116 3.91 -19.64 7.98
N PRO A 117 4.79 -20.45 8.60
CA PRO A 117 4.50 -21.06 9.91
C PRO A 117 4.37 -19.99 10.99
N GLY A 118 3.17 -19.87 11.59
CA GLY A 118 2.85 -18.85 12.60
C GLY A 118 1.72 -17.89 12.22
N GLY A 119 1.16 -17.99 11.00
CA GLY A 119 -0.06 -17.29 10.62
C GLY A 119 -1.28 -17.78 11.42
N THR A 120 -2.12 -16.85 11.87
CA THR A 120 -3.39 -17.17 12.57
C THR A 120 -4.50 -17.66 11.64
N GLY A 121 -4.24 -17.68 10.32
CA GLY A 121 -5.22 -17.92 9.28
C GLY A 121 -5.31 -19.38 8.87
N GLU A 122 -6.14 -20.17 9.55
CA GLU A 122 -6.80 -21.26 8.83
C GLU A 122 -7.52 -20.64 7.64
N LEU A 123 -7.23 -21.12 6.42
CA LEU A 123 -7.83 -20.68 5.17
C LEU A 123 -9.34 -21.02 5.19
N ASN A 124 -10.09 -20.20 5.92
CA ASN A 124 -11.49 -20.40 6.19
C ASN A 124 -12.25 -20.11 4.89
N TRP A 125 -13.27 -20.91 4.60
CA TRP A 125 -14.19 -20.73 3.48
C TRP A 125 -14.66 -19.27 3.32
N ARG A 126 -14.84 -18.53 4.42
CA ARG A 126 -15.21 -17.11 4.41
C ARG A 126 -14.16 -16.19 3.78
N VAL A 127 -12.87 -16.49 3.97
CA VAL A 127 -11.75 -15.73 3.38
C VAL A 127 -11.67 -16.00 1.88
N VAL A 128 -11.81 -17.28 1.48
CA VAL A 128 -11.85 -17.67 0.07
C VAL A 128 -13.04 -17.02 -0.64
N LEU A 129 -14.22 -17.01 -0.02
CA LEU A 129 -15.41 -16.39 -0.58
C LEU A 129 -15.25 -14.87 -0.70
N GLY A 130 -14.65 -14.22 0.31
CA GLY A 130 -14.31 -12.81 0.25
C GLY A 130 -13.33 -12.47 -0.88
N LEU A 131 -12.30 -13.31 -1.09
CA LEU A 131 -11.36 -13.16 -2.20
C LEU A 131 -12.04 -13.33 -3.56
N VAL A 132 -12.86 -14.37 -3.73
CA VAL A 132 -13.57 -14.62 -5.00
C VAL A 132 -14.54 -13.48 -5.32
N VAL A 133 -15.34 -13.05 -4.34
CA VAL A 133 -16.26 -11.92 -4.51
C VAL A 133 -15.50 -10.63 -4.82
N GLY A 134 -14.39 -10.38 -4.12
CA GLY A 134 -13.54 -9.20 -4.35
C GLY A 134 -12.74 -9.23 -5.65
N PHE A 135 -12.59 -10.39 -6.30
CA PHE A 135 -11.92 -10.53 -7.60
C PHE A 135 -12.91 -10.42 -8.78
N ILE A 136 -14.18 -10.75 -8.54
CA ILE A 136 -15.25 -10.67 -9.54
C ILE A 136 -15.84 -9.24 -9.62
N GLY A 137 -15.87 -8.52 -8.50
CA GLY A 137 -16.32 -7.12 -8.43
C GLY A 137 -15.24 -6.13 -8.78
#